data_AF-A0A3Q8VAK8-F1
#
_entry.id   AF-A0A3Q8VAK8-F1
#
_cell.length_a   1.000
_cell.length_b   1.000
_cell.length_c   1.000
_cell.angle_alpha   90.00
_cell.angle_beta   90.00
_cell.angle_gamma   90.00
#
_symmetry.space_group_name_H-M   'P 1'
#
loop_
_entity.id
_entity.type
_entity.pdbx_description
1 polymer ?
#
loop_
_entity_poly.entity_id
_entity_poly.type
_entity_poly.pdbx_seq_one_letter_code
_entity_poly.pdbx_strand_id
1 'polypeptide(L)'
;MNTFLQELSKKAAERWATVLLGPGLLFVACVLVGRHQGFTHALDPDRLRAYVTSVSTDRTYQEPAGLIMAAAVVLLGAAVAGLAASSAGGLVERLWLPAGTGRWARPLVRWRLWRWDRRARAYSTAEAEARQELARSRLRGVAAPDRAGELRRLRSRRDAYSEREPDQPTWMAQRMAGAADRVARRYRMDLAEIWPHIWSVADGQVRDDIQGVRDTLAGACRTAAWGAGLLAVAALTHWWPAAVLGLLLLLTGHRRGRAAVDTLVPLVESTVDLYLRETARRLGVACPHTFSAAVADRVIRVLRVGASGT
;
A
#
# COMPACT_ATOMS: atom_id res chain seq x y z
N MET A 1 38.19 9.71 6.47
CA MET A 1 36.80 9.59 6.97
C MET A 1 35.81 10.61 6.38
N ASN A 2 36.23 11.81 5.97
CA ASN A 2 35.32 12.78 5.33
C ASN A 2 34.93 12.44 3.89
N THR A 3 35.81 11.80 3.11
CA THR A 3 35.56 11.47 1.70
C THR A 3 34.47 10.41 1.52
N PHE A 4 34.40 9.42 2.41
CA PHE A 4 33.35 8.39 2.39
C PHE A 4 31.99 8.96 2.81
N LEU A 5 31.95 9.83 3.82
CA LEU A 5 30.73 10.55 4.22
C LEU A 5 30.27 11.54 3.13
N GLN A 6 31.20 12.17 2.40
CA GLN A 6 30.89 13.02 1.25
C GLN A 6 30.38 12.21 0.05
N GLU A 7 30.97 11.04 -0.23
CA GLU A 7 30.49 10.11 -1.26
C GLU A 7 29.08 9.60 -0.93
N LEU A 8 28.82 9.24 0.32
CA LEU A 8 27.51 8.81 0.81
C LEU A 8 26.49 9.96 0.78
N SER A 9 26.86 11.16 1.23
CA SER A 9 25.96 12.32 1.20
C SER A 9 25.69 12.78 -0.23
N LYS A 10 26.66 12.71 -1.13
CA LYS A 10 26.51 13.02 -2.56
C LYS A 10 25.63 11.99 -3.27
N LYS A 11 25.87 10.69 -3.08
CA LYS A 11 25.02 9.63 -3.65
C LYS A 11 23.61 9.67 -3.09
N ALA A 12 23.46 9.94 -1.79
CA ALA A 12 22.15 10.18 -1.20
C ALA A 12 21.50 11.40 -1.87
N ALA A 13 22.19 12.55 -1.91
CA ALA A 13 21.68 13.78 -2.50
C ALA A 13 21.28 13.61 -3.97
N GLU A 14 22.08 12.93 -4.80
CA GLU A 14 21.74 12.60 -6.18
C GLU A 14 20.50 11.70 -6.29
N ARG A 15 20.39 10.70 -5.43
CA ARG A 15 19.25 9.77 -5.44
C ARG A 15 17.97 10.45 -4.95
N TRP A 16 18.06 11.28 -3.91
CA TRP A 16 16.95 12.12 -3.44
C TRP A 16 16.57 13.17 -4.46
N ALA A 17 17.55 13.83 -5.10
CA ALA A 17 17.34 14.79 -6.18
C ALA A 17 16.60 14.15 -7.35
N THR A 18 17.00 12.96 -7.80
CA THR A 18 16.34 12.29 -8.93
C THR A 18 14.92 11.85 -8.55
N VAL A 19 14.71 11.38 -7.31
CA VAL A 19 13.41 10.91 -6.82
C VAL A 19 12.44 12.06 -6.49
N LEU A 20 12.93 13.23 -6.05
CA LEU A 20 12.10 14.41 -5.76
C LEU A 20 11.95 15.36 -6.95
N LEU A 21 13.05 15.73 -7.61
CA LEU A 21 13.04 16.76 -8.64
C LEU A 21 12.45 16.25 -9.94
N GLY A 22 12.67 15.00 -10.34
CA GLY A 22 12.11 14.46 -11.58
C GLY A 22 10.58 14.54 -11.62
N PRO A 23 9.88 13.94 -10.65
CA PRO A 23 8.43 14.02 -10.56
C PRO A 23 7.94 15.44 -10.21
N GLY A 24 8.67 16.18 -9.37
CA GLY A 24 8.31 17.55 -8.98
C GLY A 24 8.36 18.55 -10.14
N LEU A 25 9.39 18.47 -10.99
CA LEU A 25 9.51 19.29 -12.20
C LEU A 25 8.40 18.96 -13.19
N LEU A 26 8.09 17.68 -13.38
CA LEU A 26 7.00 17.25 -14.24
C LEU A 26 5.64 17.77 -13.72
N PHE A 27 5.43 17.74 -12.41
CA PHE A 27 4.24 18.31 -11.79
C PHE A 27 4.13 19.82 -12.01
N VAL A 28 5.21 20.58 -11.78
CA VAL A 28 5.25 22.03 -12.02
C VAL A 28 5.01 22.34 -13.50
N ALA A 29 5.62 21.59 -14.41
CA ALA A 29 5.37 21.72 -15.84
C ALA A 29 3.90 21.48 -16.19
N CYS A 30 3.27 20.43 -15.65
CA CYS A 30 1.85 20.16 -15.82
C CYS A 30 0.96 21.30 -15.29
N VAL A 31 1.30 21.89 -14.15
CA VAL A 31 0.56 23.03 -13.58
C VAL A 31 0.67 24.25 -14.49
N LEU A 32 1.87 24.58 -14.96
CA LEU A 32 2.12 25.73 -15.84
C LEU A 32 1.39 25.57 -17.18
N VAL A 33 1.53 24.42 -17.83
CA VAL A 33 0.86 24.11 -19.10
C VAL A 33 -0.66 24.09 -18.93
N GLY A 34 -1.16 23.45 -17.87
CA GLY A 34 -2.59 23.35 -17.60
C GLY A 34 -3.23 24.72 -17.34
N ARG A 35 -2.57 25.62 -16.59
CA ARG A 35 -3.06 26.99 -16.38
C ARG A 35 -3.14 27.80 -17.68
N HIS A 36 -2.27 27.54 -18.65
CA HIS A 36 -2.21 28.29 -19.89
C HIS A 36 -3.14 27.73 -20.99
N GLN A 37 -3.28 26.41 -21.10
CA GLN A 37 -4.00 25.76 -22.21
C GLN A 37 -5.49 25.47 -21.93
N GLY A 38 -5.89 25.27 -20.67
CA GLY A 38 -7.27 24.94 -20.30
C GLY A 38 -7.81 23.66 -20.96
N PHE A 39 -9.15 23.53 -21.01
CA PHE A 39 -9.83 22.31 -21.51
C PHE A 39 -9.84 22.18 -23.04
N THR A 40 -10.02 23.30 -23.78
CA THR A 40 -10.30 23.28 -25.23
C THR A 40 -9.05 23.17 -26.11
N HIS A 41 -7.87 23.54 -25.62
CA HIS A 41 -6.61 23.54 -26.39
C HIS A 41 -5.52 22.72 -25.69
N ALA A 42 -5.92 21.70 -24.93
CA ALA A 42 -5.09 20.95 -23.99
C ALA A 42 -3.88 20.21 -24.59
N LEU A 43 -3.82 20.06 -25.92
CA LEU A 43 -2.71 19.44 -26.66
C LEU A 43 -2.31 20.27 -27.89
N ASP A 44 -2.59 21.57 -27.90
CA ASP A 44 -2.26 22.43 -29.04
C ASP A 44 -0.75 22.79 -29.04
N PRO A 45 0.05 22.22 -29.97
CA PRO A 45 1.49 22.44 -29.99
C PRO A 45 1.87 23.86 -30.41
N ASP A 46 1.02 24.54 -31.18
CA ASP A 46 1.30 25.87 -31.71
C ASP A 46 1.13 26.94 -30.63
N ARG A 47 0.14 26.76 -29.76
CA ARG A 47 -0.05 27.61 -28.56
C ARG A 47 1.06 27.44 -27.53
N LEU A 48 1.58 26.22 -27.38
CA LEU A 48 2.73 25.97 -26.51
C LEU A 48 3.98 26.66 -27.05
N ARG A 49 4.23 26.58 -28.36
CA ARG A 49 5.34 27.30 -29.02
C ARG A 49 5.20 28.81 -28.87
N ALA A 50 4.02 29.37 -29.14
CA ALA A 50 3.77 30.79 -29.00
C ALA A 50 4.02 31.30 -27.56
N TYR A 51 3.62 30.52 -26.55
CA TYR A 51 3.90 30.85 -25.15
C TYR A 51 5.40 30.80 -24.83
N VAL A 52 6.10 29.72 -25.21
CA VAL A 52 7.56 29.60 -25.01
C VAL A 52 8.31 30.73 -25.71
N THR A 53 7.92 31.06 -26.94
CA THR A 53 8.49 32.19 -27.68
C THR A 53 8.23 33.50 -26.95
N SER A 54 6.98 33.77 -26.50
CA SER A 54 6.65 35.00 -25.78
C SER A 54 7.44 35.18 -24.48
N VAL A 55 7.65 34.09 -23.73
CA VAL A 55 8.44 34.09 -22.48
C VAL A 55 9.92 34.30 -22.79
N SER A 56 10.44 33.72 -23.89
CA SER A 56 11.84 33.89 -24.29
C SER A 56 12.19 35.30 -24.81
N THR A 57 11.21 36.01 -25.37
CA THR A 57 11.38 37.40 -25.83
C THR A 57 11.19 38.44 -24.73
N ASP A 58 10.72 38.05 -23.55
CA ASP A 58 10.45 38.99 -22.47
C ASP A 58 11.75 39.44 -21.80
N ARG A 59 11.90 40.76 -21.62
CA ARG A 59 13.18 41.40 -21.25
C ARG A 59 13.72 40.90 -19.91
N THR A 60 12.81 40.52 -19.01
CA THR A 60 13.08 39.96 -17.67
C THR A 60 13.86 38.64 -17.72
N TYR A 61 13.69 37.81 -18.75
CA TYR A 61 14.38 36.51 -18.88
C TYR A 61 15.66 36.58 -19.72
N GLN A 62 15.93 37.72 -20.37
CA GLN A 62 17.18 37.95 -21.09
C GLN A 62 18.33 38.34 -20.15
N GLU A 63 18.03 38.85 -18.96
CA GLU A 63 19.05 39.06 -17.93
C GLU A 63 19.42 37.75 -17.23
N PRO A 64 20.73 37.45 -17.07
CA PRO A 64 21.17 36.21 -16.43
C PRO A 64 20.64 36.06 -15.00
N ALA A 65 20.43 37.18 -14.29
CA ALA A 65 19.82 37.18 -12.96
C ALA A 65 18.34 36.73 -12.97
N GLY A 66 17.57 37.12 -13.99
CA GLY A 66 16.17 36.72 -14.16
C GLY A 66 16.01 35.24 -14.49
N LEU A 67 16.91 34.69 -15.32
CA LEU A 67 16.92 33.27 -15.65
C LEU A 67 17.29 32.40 -14.43
N ILE A 68 18.27 32.84 -13.62
CA ILE A 68 18.62 32.19 -12.36
C ILE A 68 17.45 32.22 -11.37
N MET A 69 16.77 33.36 -11.23
CA MET A 69 15.62 33.49 -10.34
C MET A 69 14.45 32.58 -10.77
N ALA A 70 14.14 32.55 -12.07
CA ALA A 70 13.11 31.68 -12.62
C ALA A 70 13.42 30.20 -12.40
N ALA A 71 14.66 29.80 -12.69
CA ALA A 71 15.13 28.44 -12.42
C ALA A 71 15.05 28.11 -10.91
N ALA A 72 15.44 29.05 -10.04
CA ALA A 72 15.35 28.88 -8.59
C ALA A 72 13.89 28.70 -8.13
N VAL A 73 12.95 29.51 -8.63
CA VAL A 73 11.51 29.39 -8.30
C VAL A 73 10.95 28.05 -8.77
N VAL A 74 11.29 27.60 -9.99
CA VAL A 74 10.85 26.30 -10.52
C VAL A 74 11.41 25.15 -9.68
N LEU A 75 12.71 25.20 -9.35
CA LEU A 75 13.36 24.18 -8.55
C LEU A 75 12.82 24.14 -7.11
N LEU A 76 12.59 25.30 -6.50
CA LEU A 76 11.95 25.41 -5.18
C LEU A 76 10.51 24.89 -5.22
N GLY A 77 9.73 25.23 -6.24
CA GLY A 77 8.39 24.71 -6.45
C GLY A 77 8.38 23.19 -6.62
N ALA A 78 9.30 22.64 -7.40
CA ALA A 78 9.48 21.20 -7.57
C ALA A 78 9.88 20.51 -6.27
N ALA A 79 10.77 21.12 -5.48
CA ALA A 79 11.19 20.61 -4.18
C ALA A 79 10.02 20.59 -3.17
N VAL A 80 9.24 21.68 -3.09
CA VAL A 80 8.04 21.76 -2.23
C VAL A 80 6.99 20.73 -2.67
N ALA A 81 6.75 20.58 -3.97
CA ALA A 81 5.85 19.56 -4.49
C ALA A 81 6.35 18.13 -4.14
N GLY A 82 7.65 17.88 -4.26
CA GLY A 82 8.27 16.61 -3.89
C GLY A 82 8.15 16.28 -2.40
N LEU A 83 8.32 17.27 -1.53
CA LEU A 83 8.11 17.13 -0.08
C LEU A 83 6.64 16.89 0.26
N ALA A 84 5.73 17.65 -0.37
CA ALA A 84 4.28 17.47 -0.20
C ALA A 84 3.82 16.08 -0.67
N ALA A 85 4.36 15.57 -1.79
CA ALA A 85 4.08 14.23 -2.26
C ALA A 85 4.65 13.15 -1.34
N SER A 86 5.82 13.39 -0.74
CA SER A 86 6.44 12.47 0.22
C SER A 86 5.63 12.37 1.52
N SER A 87 5.16 13.51 2.05
CA SER A 87 4.27 13.52 3.22
C SER A 87 2.88 12.96 2.91
N ALA A 88 2.34 13.27 1.73
CA ALA A 88 1.10 12.69 1.24
C ALA A 88 1.20 11.18 1.02
N GLY A 89 2.38 10.64 0.69
CA GLY A 89 2.63 9.20 0.65
C GLY A 89 2.33 8.54 1.99
N GLY A 90 2.75 9.13 3.11
CA GLY A 90 2.40 8.65 4.44
C GLY A 90 0.90 8.75 4.76
N LEU A 91 0.21 9.78 4.25
CA LEU A 91 -1.26 9.88 4.37
C LEU A 91 -1.97 8.80 3.55
N VAL A 92 -1.49 8.52 2.33
CA VAL A 92 -2.00 7.43 1.50
C VAL A 92 -1.79 6.09 2.19
N GLU A 93 -0.63 5.87 2.81
CA GLU A 93 -0.37 4.67 3.60
C GLU A 93 -1.35 4.56 4.78
N ARG A 94 -1.61 5.64 5.53
CA ARG A 94 -2.61 5.64 6.61
C ARG A 94 -4.04 5.42 6.12
N LEU A 95 -4.37 5.85 4.90
CA LEU A 95 -5.66 5.59 4.27
C LEU A 95 -5.77 4.12 3.82
N TRP A 96 -4.66 3.54 3.33
CA TRP A 96 -4.60 2.15 2.90
C TRP A 96 -4.51 1.17 4.07
N LEU A 97 -3.80 1.52 5.14
CA LEU A 97 -3.56 0.72 6.34
C LEU A 97 -3.86 1.56 7.58
N PRO A 98 -5.13 1.88 7.85
CA PRO A 98 -5.49 2.65 9.02
C PRO A 98 -5.19 1.84 10.29
N ALA A 99 -4.58 2.50 11.28
CA ALA A 99 -4.32 1.92 12.60
C ALA A 99 -5.60 1.65 13.42
N GLY A 100 -6.78 2.05 12.93
CA GLY A 100 -8.06 1.78 13.57
C GLY A 100 -9.26 2.19 12.71
N THR A 101 -10.45 1.73 13.10
CA THR A 101 -11.72 2.03 12.40
C THR A 101 -12.23 3.42 12.76
N GLY A 102 -11.62 4.46 12.21
CA GLY A 102 -12.08 5.84 12.34
C GLY A 102 -13.51 6.04 11.82
N ARG A 103 -14.17 7.14 12.20
CA ARG A 103 -15.57 7.44 11.80
C ARG A 103 -15.76 7.42 10.27
N TRP A 104 -14.76 7.86 9.51
CA TRP A 104 -14.75 7.86 8.04
C TRP A 104 -14.67 6.44 7.43
N ALA A 105 -14.10 5.46 8.14
CA ALA A 105 -13.94 4.09 7.66
C ALA A 105 -15.26 3.30 7.70
N ARG A 106 -16.17 3.65 8.62
CA ARG A 106 -17.48 2.97 8.80
C ARG A 106 -18.35 2.89 7.53
N PRO A 107 -18.62 4.00 6.82
CA PRO A 107 -19.41 3.92 5.58
C PRO A 107 -18.71 3.08 4.50
N LEU A 108 -17.38 3.16 4.39
CA LEU A 108 -16.61 2.35 3.44
C LEU A 108 -16.70 0.86 3.77
N VAL A 109 -16.54 0.49 5.04
CA VAL A 109 -16.70 -0.89 5.51
C VAL A 109 -18.11 -1.40 5.19
N ARG A 110 -19.17 -0.63 5.50
CA ARG A 110 -20.55 -1.01 5.19
C ARG A 110 -20.78 -1.23 3.69
N TRP A 111 -20.27 -0.33 2.86
CA TRP A 111 -20.37 -0.47 1.41
C TRP A 111 -19.61 -1.70 0.90
N ARG A 112 -18.42 -1.97 1.46
CA ARG A 112 -17.64 -3.17 1.12
C ARG A 112 -18.33 -4.45 1.59
N LEU A 113 -18.90 -4.46 2.78
CA LEU A 113 -19.71 -5.55 3.33
C LEU A 113 -20.87 -5.86 2.39
N TRP A 114 -21.65 -4.85 1.99
CA TRP A 114 -22.76 -5.03 1.05
C TRP A 114 -22.30 -5.65 -0.28
N ARG A 115 -21.16 -5.18 -0.83
CA ARG A 115 -20.58 -5.75 -2.07
C ARG A 115 -20.06 -7.18 -1.89
N TRP A 116 -19.49 -7.49 -0.74
CA TRP A 116 -18.99 -8.83 -0.43
C TRP A 116 -20.14 -9.80 -0.21
N ASP A 117 -21.15 -9.39 0.56
CA ASP A 117 -22.34 -10.16 0.86
C ASP A 117 -23.10 -10.56 -0.40
N ARG A 118 -23.25 -9.64 -1.38
CA ARG A 118 -23.80 -9.99 -2.71
C ARG A 118 -23.06 -11.15 -3.40
N ARG A 119 -21.73 -11.23 -3.25
CA ARG A 119 -20.91 -12.31 -3.83
C ARG A 119 -20.85 -13.55 -2.96
N ALA A 120 -20.86 -13.38 -1.63
CA ALA A 120 -20.89 -14.46 -0.66
C ALA A 120 -22.19 -15.26 -0.79
N ARG A 121 -23.33 -14.58 -1.00
CA ARG A 121 -24.62 -15.20 -1.31
C ARG A 121 -24.55 -16.07 -2.56
N ALA A 122 -23.93 -15.59 -3.65
CA ALA A 122 -23.79 -16.39 -4.87
C ALA A 122 -22.95 -17.66 -4.68
N TYR A 123 -21.91 -17.60 -3.82
CA TYR A 123 -21.14 -18.79 -3.45
C TYR A 123 -21.94 -19.73 -2.54
N SER A 124 -22.62 -19.20 -1.52
CA SER A 124 -23.36 -20.02 -0.55
C SER A 124 -24.56 -20.72 -1.17
N THR A 125 -25.26 -20.09 -2.13
CA THR A 125 -26.34 -20.73 -2.88
C THR A 125 -25.82 -21.88 -3.74
N ALA A 126 -24.74 -21.67 -4.50
CA ALA A 126 -24.13 -22.71 -5.32
C ALA A 126 -23.59 -23.88 -4.48
N GLU A 127 -23.01 -23.59 -3.30
CA GLU A 127 -22.55 -24.61 -2.37
C GLU A 127 -23.71 -25.41 -1.76
N ALA A 128 -24.82 -24.74 -1.40
CA ALA A 128 -26.01 -25.40 -0.89
C ALA A 128 -26.66 -26.31 -1.95
N GLU A 129 -26.78 -25.83 -3.20
CA GLU A 129 -27.28 -26.63 -4.32
C GLU A 129 -26.39 -27.85 -4.58
N ALA A 130 -25.07 -27.69 -4.59
CA ALA A 130 -24.13 -28.79 -4.78
C ALA A 130 -24.25 -29.84 -3.66
N ARG A 131 -24.42 -29.41 -2.39
CA ARG A 131 -24.65 -30.32 -1.26
C ARG A 131 -25.98 -31.07 -1.37
N GLN A 132 -27.05 -30.38 -1.76
CA GLN A 132 -28.36 -30.99 -1.96
C GLN A 132 -28.32 -32.01 -3.09
N GLU A 133 -27.67 -31.69 -4.21
CA GLU A 133 -27.56 -32.61 -5.35
C GLU A 133 -26.72 -33.84 -5.02
N LEU A 134 -25.63 -33.67 -4.27
CA LEU A 134 -24.82 -34.79 -3.75
C LEU A 134 -25.67 -35.70 -2.86
N ALA A 135 -26.50 -35.14 -1.98
CA ALA A 135 -27.40 -35.91 -1.13
C ALA A 135 -28.45 -36.69 -1.96
N ARG A 136 -29.07 -36.05 -2.96
CA ARG A 136 -30.02 -36.70 -3.88
C ARG A 136 -29.37 -37.81 -4.69
N SER A 137 -28.18 -37.56 -5.22
CA SER A 137 -27.41 -38.53 -6.02
C SER A 137 -27.06 -39.77 -5.20
N ARG A 138 -26.65 -39.58 -3.94
CA ARG A 138 -26.43 -40.68 -2.97
C ARG A 138 -27.68 -41.51 -2.73
N LEU A 139 -28.83 -40.87 -2.52
CA LEU A 139 -30.10 -41.58 -2.33
C LEU A 139 -30.53 -42.38 -3.57
N ARG A 140 -30.21 -41.88 -4.77
CA ARG A 140 -30.51 -42.54 -6.05
C ARG A 140 -29.47 -43.57 -6.49
N GLY A 141 -28.35 -43.69 -5.78
CA GLY A 141 -27.23 -44.55 -6.18
C GLY A 141 -26.51 -44.10 -7.46
N VAL A 142 -26.66 -42.83 -7.86
CA VAL A 142 -26.04 -42.27 -9.07
C VAL A 142 -24.82 -41.43 -8.71
N ALA A 143 -23.79 -41.44 -9.57
CA ALA A 143 -22.64 -40.57 -9.43
C ALA A 143 -23.07 -39.09 -9.55
N ALA A 144 -22.72 -38.28 -8.55
CA ALA A 144 -23.04 -36.85 -8.57
C ALA A 144 -22.19 -36.11 -9.62
N PRO A 145 -22.75 -35.09 -10.29
CA PRO A 145 -21.99 -34.27 -11.24
C PRO A 145 -20.88 -33.48 -10.53
N ASP A 146 -19.70 -33.39 -11.15
CA ASP A 146 -18.57 -32.61 -10.63
C ASP A 146 -18.81 -31.10 -10.77
N ARG A 147 -19.14 -30.46 -9.65
CA ARG A 147 -19.31 -28.99 -9.52
C ARG A 147 -18.05 -28.31 -8.95
N ALA A 148 -16.96 -29.05 -8.70
CA ALA A 148 -15.80 -28.52 -7.99
C ALA A 148 -15.14 -27.36 -8.75
N GLY A 149 -15.15 -27.39 -10.09
CA GLY A 149 -14.65 -26.29 -10.93
C GLY A 149 -15.42 -24.98 -10.76
N GLU A 150 -16.75 -25.05 -10.72
CA GLU A 150 -17.63 -23.90 -10.52
C GLU A 150 -17.45 -23.31 -9.12
N LEU A 151 -17.48 -24.16 -8.09
CA LEU A 151 -17.27 -23.73 -6.71
C LEU A 151 -15.89 -23.09 -6.51
N ARG A 152 -14.83 -23.63 -7.14
CA ARG A 152 -13.49 -23.02 -7.14
C ARG A 152 -13.50 -21.63 -7.77
N ARG A 153 -14.22 -21.42 -8.89
CA ARG A 153 -14.34 -20.11 -9.56
C ARG A 153 -15.14 -19.10 -8.73
N LEU A 154 -16.23 -19.52 -8.10
CA LEU A 154 -17.03 -18.66 -7.23
C LEU A 154 -16.26 -18.28 -5.96
N ARG A 155 -15.56 -19.24 -5.36
CA ARG A 155 -14.67 -19.02 -4.23
C ARG A 155 -13.54 -18.06 -4.57
N SER A 156 -12.86 -18.25 -5.71
CA SER A 156 -11.78 -17.35 -6.12
C SER A 156 -12.28 -15.93 -6.42
N ARG A 157 -13.48 -15.77 -7.00
CA ARG A 157 -14.13 -14.46 -7.19
C ARG A 157 -14.47 -13.75 -5.87
N ARG A 158 -14.91 -14.50 -4.86
CA ARG A 158 -15.14 -13.97 -3.50
C ARG A 158 -13.82 -13.60 -2.84
N ASP A 159 -12.85 -14.52 -2.85
CA ASP A 159 -11.57 -14.39 -2.16
C ASP A 159 -10.69 -13.30 -2.79
N ALA A 160 -10.82 -13.03 -4.10
CA ALA A 160 -10.20 -11.88 -4.77
C ALA A 160 -10.60 -10.53 -4.14
N TYR A 161 -11.79 -10.47 -3.53
CA TYR A 161 -12.27 -9.29 -2.83
C TYR A 161 -12.02 -9.32 -1.33
N SER A 162 -12.24 -10.46 -0.67
CA SER A 162 -11.83 -10.74 0.71
C SER A 162 -12.15 -12.19 1.05
N GLU A 163 -11.17 -12.90 1.63
CA GLU A 163 -11.35 -14.27 2.17
C GLU A 163 -12.36 -14.31 3.34
N ARG A 164 -12.43 -13.22 4.11
CA ARG A 164 -13.29 -13.08 5.30
C ARG A 164 -14.26 -11.91 5.14
N GLU A 165 -15.27 -11.84 5.99
CA GLU A 165 -16.19 -10.70 6.01
C GLU A 165 -15.42 -9.37 6.17
N PRO A 166 -15.62 -8.37 5.28
CA PRO A 166 -14.92 -7.09 5.36
C PRO A 166 -15.19 -6.31 6.65
N ASP A 167 -14.18 -6.14 7.50
CA ASP A 167 -14.22 -5.30 8.71
C ASP A 167 -13.30 -4.08 8.61
N GLN A 168 -12.43 -4.05 7.59
CA GLN A 168 -11.50 -2.96 7.31
C GLN A 168 -11.94 -2.13 6.08
N PRO A 169 -11.59 -0.83 6.00
CA PRO A 169 -12.05 0.04 4.91
C PRO A 169 -11.39 -0.26 3.56
N THR A 170 -10.22 -0.90 3.54
CA THR A 170 -9.48 -1.22 2.32
C THR A 170 -9.15 -2.72 2.24
N TRP A 171 -8.91 -3.20 1.02
CA TRP A 171 -8.47 -4.58 0.81
C TRP A 171 -7.10 -4.84 1.45
N MET A 172 -6.17 -3.87 1.40
CA MET A 172 -4.83 -4.02 1.99
C MET A 172 -4.89 -4.17 3.50
N ALA A 173 -5.68 -3.32 4.18
CA ALA A 173 -5.89 -3.41 5.62
C ALA A 173 -6.59 -4.71 6.01
N GLN A 174 -7.59 -5.13 5.23
CA GLN A 174 -8.29 -6.40 5.43
C GLN A 174 -7.31 -7.59 5.40
N ARG A 175 -6.37 -7.58 4.44
CA ARG A 175 -5.39 -8.63 4.23
C ARG A 175 -4.38 -8.70 5.38
N MET A 176 -3.85 -7.55 5.81
CA MET A 176 -2.95 -7.44 6.98
C MET A 176 -3.64 -7.88 8.28
N ALA A 177 -4.85 -7.39 8.54
CA ALA A 177 -5.63 -7.80 9.72
C ALA A 177 -5.97 -9.30 9.68
N GLY A 178 -6.26 -9.86 8.49
CA GLY A 178 -6.46 -11.30 8.34
C GLY A 178 -5.22 -12.13 8.68
N ALA A 179 -4.02 -11.60 8.44
CA ALA A 179 -2.76 -12.23 8.83
C ALA A 179 -2.56 -12.22 10.35
N ALA A 180 -2.78 -11.06 10.98
CA ALA A 180 -2.77 -10.93 12.44
C ALA A 180 -3.76 -11.90 13.10
N ASP A 181 -4.98 -11.99 12.57
CA ASP A 181 -6.00 -12.94 13.05
C ASP A 181 -5.57 -14.41 12.91
N ARG A 182 -4.90 -14.77 11.81
CA ARG A 182 -4.40 -16.15 11.60
C ARG A 182 -3.30 -16.48 12.59
N VAL A 183 -2.37 -15.56 12.82
CA VAL A 183 -1.32 -15.69 13.85
C VAL A 183 -1.96 -15.83 15.23
N ALA A 184 -2.92 -14.96 15.57
CA ALA A 184 -3.62 -15.00 16.85
C ALA A 184 -4.40 -16.30 17.06
N ARG A 185 -5.08 -16.81 16.03
CA ARG A 185 -5.78 -18.11 16.12
C ARG A 185 -4.82 -19.28 16.24
N ARG A 186 -3.71 -19.27 15.50
CA ARG A 186 -2.74 -20.39 15.46
C ARG A 186 -1.89 -20.45 16.72
N TYR A 187 -1.42 -19.31 17.20
CA TYR A 187 -0.43 -19.23 18.27
C TYR A 187 -0.98 -18.64 19.58
N ARG A 188 -2.26 -18.24 19.61
CA ARG A 188 -2.90 -17.59 20.78
C ARG A 188 -2.16 -16.35 21.27
N MET A 189 -1.46 -15.67 20.36
CA MET A 189 -0.71 -14.43 20.64
C MET A 189 -1.10 -13.34 19.67
N ASP A 190 -1.22 -12.11 20.18
CA ASP A 190 -1.37 -10.95 19.31
C ASP A 190 -0.05 -10.70 18.58
N LEU A 191 -0.14 -10.58 17.25
CA LEU A 191 1.00 -10.24 16.40
C LEU A 191 1.64 -8.92 16.86
N ALA A 192 0.84 -7.91 17.25
CA ALA A 192 1.36 -6.61 17.67
C ALA A 192 2.24 -6.70 18.94
N GLU A 193 1.89 -7.58 19.88
CA GLU A 193 2.64 -7.76 21.13
C GLU A 193 3.97 -8.51 20.90
N ILE A 194 3.95 -9.56 20.08
CA ILE A 194 5.12 -10.44 19.89
C ILE A 194 6.07 -9.93 18.79
N TRP A 195 5.59 -9.11 17.85
CA TRP A 195 6.36 -8.67 16.69
C TRP A 195 7.71 -7.99 17.02
N PRO A 196 7.81 -7.05 17.97
CA PRO A 196 9.09 -6.42 18.30
C PRO A 196 10.15 -7.43 18.78
N HIS A 197 9.70 -8.48 19.48
CA HIS A 197 10.57 -9.54 20.01
C HIS A 197 10.96 -10.55 18.93
N ILE A 198 10.09 -10.80 17.96
CA ILE A 198 10.45 -11.58 16.77
C ILE A 198 11.46 -10.80 15.94
N TRP A 199 11.25 -9.49 15.76
CA TRP A 199 12.13 -8.63 14.98
C TRP A 199 13.56 -8.56 15.54
N SER A 200 13.73 -8.55 16.86
CA SER A 200 15.06 -8.53 17.49
C SER A 200 15.81 -9.86 17.33
N VAL A 201 15.08 -10.96 17.19
CA VAL A 201 15.64 -12.33 17.08
C VAL A 201 15.81 -12.76 15.62
N ALA A 202 15.02 -12.20 14.71
CA ALA A 202 15.06 -12.49 13.28
C ALA A 202 16.46 -12.25 12.69
N ASP A 203 16.83 -13.07 11.72
CA ASP A 203 18.07 -12.92 10.96
C ASP A 203 18.08 -11.61 10.14
N GLY A 204 19.30 -11.13 9.83
CA GLY A 204 19.51 -9.94 9.01
C GLY A 204 18.80 -10.03 7.66
N GLN A 205 18.92 -11.16 6.96
CA GLN A 205 18.30 -11.36 5.65
C GLN A 205 16.77 -11.21 5.70
N VAL A 206 16.12 -11.80 6.71
CA VAL A 206 14.65 -11.73 6.84
C VAL A 206 14.19 -10.30 7.14
N ARG A 207 14.94 -9.56 7.97
CA ARG A 207 14.66 -8.14 8.22
C ARG A 207 14.81 -7.31 6.95
N ASP A 208 15.85 -7.56 6.17
CA ASP A 208 16.11 -6.86 4.90
C ASP A 208 15.02 -7.16 3.85
N ASP A 209 14.58 -8.41 3.74
CA ASP A 209 13.50 -8.81 2.84
C ASP A 209 12.18 -8.12 3.21
N ILE A 210 11.81 -8.11 4.50
CA ILE A 210 10.61 -7.41 4.99
C ILE A 210 10.74 -5.92 4.73
N GLN A 211 11.89 -5.31 5.02
CA GLN A 211 12.10 -3.89 4.82
C GLN A 211 12.04 -3.53 3.32
N GLY A 212 12.58 -4.36 2.43
CA GLY A 212 12.49 -4.18 0.99
C GLY A 212 11.05 -4.20 0.47
N VAL A 213 10.19 -5.09 0.98
CA VAL A 213 8.77 -5.10 0.64
C VAL A 213 8.05 -3.87 1.21
N ARG A 214 8.38 -3.43 2.44
CA ARG A 214 7.84 -2.20 3.03
C ARG A 214 8.24 -0.95 2.24
N ASP A 215 9.48 -0.88 1.77
CA ASP A 215 9.96 0.22 0.93
C ASP A 215 9.24 0.25 -0.43
N THR A 216 8.93 -0.93 -0.99
CA THR A 216 8.11 -1.06 -2.20
C THR A 216 6.69 -0.55 -1.98
N LEU A 217 6.08 -0.88 -0.83
CA LEU A 217 4.77 -0.35 -0.44
C LEU A 217 4.81 1.18 -0.28
N ALA A 218 5.81 1.71 0.43
CA ALA A 218 5.99 3.16 0.59
C ALA A 218 6.18 3.87 -0.76
N GLY A 219 6.93 3.28 -1.69
CA GLY A 219 7.06 3.76 -3.07
C GLY A 219 5.74 3.76 -3.84
N ALA A 220 4.91 2.74 -3.64
CA ALA A 220 3.57 2.66 -4.23
C ALA A 220 2.63 3.75 -3.67
N CYS A 221 2.67 4.02 -2.36
CA CYS A 221 1.93 5.10 -1.72
C CYS A 221 2.36 6.47 -2.27
N ARG A 222 3.66 6.72 -2.43
CA ARG A 222 4.18 7.95 -3.07
C ARG A 222 3.70 8.11 -4.51
N THR A 223 3.68 7.02 -5.28
CA THR A 223 3.17 7.04 -6.67
C THR A 223 1.68 7.42 -6.71
N ALA A 224 0.88 6.84 -5.81
CA ALA A 224 -0.53 7.17 -5.70
C ALA A 224 -0.77 8.61 -5.22
N ALA A 225 0.10 9.15 -4.35
CA ALA A 225 0.05 10.55 -3.92
C ALA A 225 0.30 11.51 -5.10
N TRP A 226 1.28 11.22 -5.97
CA TRP A 226 1.49 11.97 -7.22
C TRP A 226 0.28 11.90 -8.15
N GLY A 227 -0.31 10.71 -8.29
CA GLY A 227 -1.53 10.52 -9.08
C GLY A 227 -2.70 11.38 -8.58
N ALA A 228 -2.93 11.40 -7.25
CA ALA A 228 -3.95 12.24 -6.63
C ALA A 228 -3.65 13.74 -6.80
N GLY A 229 -2.38 14.14 -6.69
CA GLY A 229 -1.95 15.52 -6.96
C GLY A 229 -2.26 15.96 -8.39
N LEU A 230 -1.94 15.13 -9.39
CA LEU A 230 -2.25 15.43 -10.80
C LEU A 230 -3.75 15.48 -11.07
N LEU A 231 -4.55 14.63 -10.42
CA LEU A 231 -6.01 14.73 -10.49
C LEU A 231 -6.52 16.05 -9.91
N ALA A 232 -5.93 16.52 -8.80
CA ALA A 232 -6.27 17.83 -8.24
C ALA A 232 -5.89 18.97 -9.20
N VAL A 233 -4.72 18.90 -9.85
CA VAL A 233 -4.34 19.85 -10.90
C VAL A 233 -5.33 19.83 -12.05
N ALA A 234 -5.71 18.65 -12.52
CA ALA A 234 -6.68 18.50 -13.60
C ALA A 234 -8.06 19.08 -13.23
N ALA A 235 -8.51 18.87 -11.99
CA ALA A 235 -9.77 19.43 -11.49
C ALA A 235 -9.72 20.97 -11.38
N LEU A 236 -8.59 21.53 -10.94
CA LEU A 236 -8.42 22.98 -10.79
C LEU A 236 -8.24 23.70 -12.14
N THR A 237 -7.45 23.12 -13.05
CA THR A 237 -7.09 23.72 -14.33
C THR A 237 -7.99 23.28 -15.49
N HIS A 238 -8.87 22.30 -15.26
CA HIS A 238 -9.67 21.65 -16.29
C HIS A 238 -8.81 21.07 -17.44
N TRP A 239 -7.56 20.70 -17.16
CA TRP A 239 -6.65 20.13 -18.16
C TRP A 239 -6.71 18.60 -18.12
N TRP A 240 -7.42 18.00 -19.08
CA TRP A 240 -7.69 16.55 -19.11
C TRP A 240 -6.44 15.65 -19.18
N PRO A 241 -5.29 16.02 -19.80
CA PRO A 241 -4.10 15.16 -19.81
C PRO A 241 -3.56 14.88 -18.40
N ALA A 242 -3.59 15.88 -17.51
CA ALA A 242 -3.26 15.67 -16.10
C ALA A 242 -4.24 14.68 -15.43
N ALA A 243 -5.51 14.65 -15.84
CA ALA A 243 -6.46 13.67 -15.32
C ALA A 243 -6.07 12.24 -15.72
N VAL A 244 -5.70 12.03 -16.99
CA VAL A 244 -5.27 10.72 -17.50
C VAL A 244 -3.98 10.26 -16.83
N LEU A 245 -2.96 11.12 -16.78
CA LEU A 245 -1.69 10.82 -16.10
C LEU A 245 -1.92 10.54 -14.61
N GLY A 246 -2.73 11.37 -13.95
CA GLY A 246 -3.09 11.21 -12.55
C GLY A 246 -3.76 9.87 -12.29
N LEU A 247 -4.77 9.51 -13.09
CA LEU A 247 -5.47 8.22 -12.98
C LEU A 247 -4.54 7.03 -13.21
N LEU A 248 -3.66 7.09 -14.21
CA LEU A 248 -2.69 6.03 -14.50
C LEU A 248 -1.72 5.81 -13.34
N LEU A 249 -1.18 6.88 -12.75
CA LEU A 249 -0.31 6.80 -11.58
C LEU A 249 -1.05 6.25 -10.36
N LEU A 250 -2.30 6.67 -10.14
CA LEU A 250 -3.11 6.21 -9.02
C LEU A 250 -3.43 4.71 -9.14
N LEU A 251 -3.82 4.25 -10.33
CA LEU A 251 -4.03 2.83 -10.62
C LEU A 251 -2.74 2.01 -10.48
N THR A 252 -1.62 2.53 -10.97
CA THR A 252 -0.31 1.88 -10.87
C THR A 252 0.14 1.76 -9.42
N GLY A 253 0.06 2.85 -8.66
CA GLY A 253 0.34 2.87 -7.22
C GLY A 253 -0.56 1.89 -6.46
N HIS A 254 -1.86 1.88 -6.75
CA HIS A 254 -2.79 0.95 -6.12
C HIS A 254 -2.45 -0.52 -6.43
N ARG A 255 -2.16 -0.86 -7.70
CA ARG A 255 -1.77 -2.22 -8.09
C ARG A 255 -0.47 -2.67 -7.44
N ARG A 256 0.56 -1.81 -7.45
CA ARG A 256 1.84 -2.08 -6.80
C ARG A 256 1.69 -2.25 -5.28
N GLY A 257 0.89 -1.40 -4.63
CA GLY A 257 0.60 -1.53 -3.21
C GLY A 257 -0.09 -2.84 -2.87
N ARG A 258 -1.04 -3.28 -3.72
CA ARG A 258 -1.71 -4.59 -3.53
C ARG A 258 -0.73 -5.75 -3.62
N ALA A 259 0.11 -5.76 -4.66
CA ALA A 259 1.13 -6.79 -4.85
C ALA A 259 2.16 -6.83 -3.71
N ALA A 260 2.56 -5.66 -3.19
CA ALA A 260 3.45 -5.56 -2.05
C ALA A 260 2.81 -6.18 -0.79
N VAL A 261 1.53 -5.89 -0.51
CA VAL A 261 0.81 -6.48 0.62
C VAL A 261 0.59 -7.98 0.46
N ASP A 262 0.30 -8.46 -0.75
CA ASP A 262 0.20 -9.90 -1.06
C ASP A 262 1.51 -10.65 -0.79
N THR A 263 2.65 -9.98 -0.90
CA THR A 263 3.97 -10.54 -0.59
C THR A 263 4.32 -10.39 0.90
N LEU A 264 4.01 -9.23 1.49
CA LEU A 264 4.34 -8.90 2.87
C LEU A 264 3.64 -9.83 3.86
N VAL A 265 2.36 -10.13 3.63
CA VAL A 265 1.56 -10.95 4.55
C VAL A 265 2.13 -12.36 4.75
N PRO A 266 2.34 -13.18 3.71
CA PRO A 266 2.93 -14.50 3.88
C PRO A 266 4.38 -14.45 4.40
N LEU A 267 5.14 -13.39 4.09
CA LEU A 267 6.49 -13.21 4.63
C LEU A 267 6.48 -12.97 6.15
N VAL A 268 5.57 -12.11 6.63
CA VAL A 268 5.34 -11.88 8.06
C VAL A 268 4.88 -13.15 8.76
N GLU A 269 3.91 -13.88 8.18
CA GLU A 269 3.43 -15.15 8.73
C GLU A 269 4.54 -16.20 8.81
N SER A 270 5.32 -16.35 7.74
CA SER A 270 6.45 -17.30 7.72
C SER A 270 7.52 -16.92 8.73
N THR A 271 7.77 -15.62 8.91
CA THR A 271 8.71 -15.12 9.93
C THR A 271 8.22 -15.50 11.33
N VAL A 272 6.93 -15.35 11.61
CA VAL A 272 6.36 -15.78 12.90
C VAL A 272 6.48 -17.30 13.05
N ASP A 273 6.09 -18.08 12.03
CA ASP A 273 6.15 -19.55 12.05
C ASP A 273 7.57 -20.07 12.36
N LEU A 274 8.60 -19.40 11.83
CA LEU A 274 10.01 -19.78 12.00
C LEU A 274 10.60 -19.29 13.33
N TYR A 275 10.40 -18.02 13.68
CA TYR A 275 11.13 -17.38 14.79
C TYR A 275 10.36 -17.35 16.11
N LEU A 276 9.05 -17.59 16.14
CA LEU A 276 8.26 -17.53 17.38
C LEU A 276 8.80 -18.44 18.48
N ARG A 277 9.21 -19.67 18.11
CA ARG A 277 9.78 -20.64 19.07
C ARG A 277 11.11 -20.17 19.62
N GLU A 278 11.96 -19.60 18.77
CA GLU A 278 13.24 -19.07 19.18
C GLU A 278 13.08 -17.84 20.09
N THR A 279 12.16 -16.93 19.74
CA THR A 279 11.79 -15.81 20.60
C THR A 279 11.32 -16.28 21.98
N ALA A 280 10.46 -17.30 22.05
CA ALA A 280 9.99 -17.83 23.33
C ALA A 280 11.14 -18.44 24.17
N ARG A 281 12.09 -19.15 23.54
CA ARG A 281 13.28 -19.65 24.25
C ARG A 281 14.15 -18.53 24.79
N ARG A 282 14.40 -17.47 23.99
CA ARG A 282 15.19 -16.30 24.42
C ARG A 282 14.51 -15.50 25.53
N LEU A 283 13.17 -15.54 25.61
CA LEU A 283 12.40 -15.01 26.73
C LEU A 283 12.40 -15.92 27.97
N GLY A 284 13.16 -17.03 27.96
CA GLY A 284 13.27 -17.94 29.10
C GLY A 284 12.12 -18.94 29.22
N VAL A 285 11.24 -19.06 28.22
CA VAL A 285 10.11 -20.00 28.24
C VAL A 285 10.50 -21.28 27.50
N ALA A 286 10.56 -22.40 28.24
CA ALA A 286 10.81 -23.71 27.66
C ALA A 286 9.69 -24.10 26.68
N CYS A 287 10.05 -24.27 25.40
CA CYS A 287 9.15 -24.75 24.34
C CYS A 287 9.50 -26.20 23.97
N PRO A 288 8.80 -27.22 24.51
CA PRO A 288 8.85 -28.56 23.90
C PRO A 288 8.31 -28.48 22.46
N HIS A 289 8.71 -29.43 21.61
CA HIS A 289 8.64 -29.44 20.12
C HIS A 289 7.49 -28.66 19.41
N THR A 290 6.32 -28.56 20.02
CA THR A 290 5.15 -27.80 19.55
C THR A 290 4.84 -26.57 20.42
N PHE A 291 4.60 -25.43 19.76
CA PHE A 291 4.11 -24.23 20.43
C PHE A 291 2.65 -24.43 20.88
N SER A 292 2.42 -24.53 22.20
CA SER A 292 1.10 -24.82 22.78
C SER A 292 0.49 -23.59 23.48
N ALA A 293 -0.81 -23.64 23.78
CA ALA A 293 -1.49 -22.57 24.50
C ALA A 293 -0.83 -22.26 25.86
N ALA A 294 -0.38 -23.30 26.58
CA ALA A 294 0.31 -23.14 27.85
C ALA A 294 1.69 -22.44 27.73
N VAL A 295 2.32 -22.49 26.56
CA VAL A 295 3.54 -21.72 26.25
C VAL A 295 3.17 -20.27 25.93
N ALA A 296 2.11 -20.05 25.14
CA ALA A 296 1.59 -18.72 24.84
C ALA A 296 1.27 -17.93 26.12
N ASP A 297 0.54 -18.53 27.06
CA ASP A 297 0.18 -17.90 28.33
C ASP A 297 1.40 -17.57 29.21
N ARG A 298 2.48 -18.35 29.10
CA ARG A 298 3.74 -18.06 29.79
C ARG A 298 4.48 -16.90 29.15
N VAL A 299 4.58 -16.87 27.82
CA VAL A 299 5.21 -15.76 27.09
C VAL A 299 4.45 -14.45 27.35
N ILE A 300 3.12 -14.45 27.23
CA ILE A 300 2.27 -13.27 27.48
C ILE A 300 2.48 -12.75 28.91
N ARG A 301 2.57 -13.64 29.91
CA ARG A 301 2.87 -13.23 31.29
C ARG A 301 4.23 -12.56 31.40
N VAL A 302 5.28 -13.12 30.80
CA VAL A 302 6.61 -12.49 30.81
C VAL A 302 6.58 -11.11 30.17
N LEU A 303 5.92 -10.96 29.01
CA LEU A 303 5.83 -9.70 28.29
C LEU A 303 5.05 -8.63 29.07
N ARG A 304 3.95 -9.01 29.72
CA ARG A 304 3.10 -8.05 30.46
C ARG A 304 3.64 -7.72 31.85
N VAL A 305 4.31 -8.64 32.53
CA VAL A 305 4.94 -8.38 33.84
C VAL A 305 6.11 -7.40 33.71
N GLY A 306 6.89 -7.48 32.62
CA GLY A 306 7.94 -6.50 32.32
C GLY A 306 7.42 -5.08 32.09
N ALA A 307 6.16 -4.92 31.63
CA ALA A 307 5.55 -3.61 31.39
C ALA A 307 4.97 -2.94 32.65
N SER A 308 4.73 -3.69 33.73
CA SER A 308 4.18 -3.19 34.99
C SER A 308 5.23 -2.83 36.05
N GLY A 309 6.52 -3.08 35.77
CA GLY A 309 7.64 -2.85 36.68
C GLY A 309 8.52 -1.63 36.36
N THR A 310 8.11 -0.80 35.41
CA THR A 310 8.73 0.49 35.02
C THR A 310 7.73 1.62 35.19
#